data_AF-A0A1A8PCH8-F1
#
_entry.id   AF-A0A1A8PCH8-F1
#
_cell.length_a   1.000
_cell.length_b   1.000
_cell.length_c   1.000
_cell.angle_alpha   90.00
_cell.angle_beta   90.00
_cell.angle_gamma   90.00
#
_symmetry.space_group_name_H-M   'P 1'
#
loop_
_entity.id
_entity.type
_entity.pdbx_description
1 polymer ?
#
loop_
_entity_poly.entity_id
_entity_poly.type
_entity_poly.pdbx_seq_one_letter_code
_entity_poly.pdbx_strand_id
1 'polypeptide(L)'
;FHLDRILDFRRVPPVAGRLVNVTGDVLQATHNEDLRAVFFTSPANNTCFFAKCLYVCKTEYAVCGSPDLLEGSLSAYLPGLSIAPRLSIPNPWTRSYTFTERQEWEVNPFYCDSIKQTHPYSSGNRLLNIIDMSIFDFLTGNMDRHHYEIFTKFGEEGFLLHLDNARGFGKSSHDEMSILAPLSQCCIVKRSTLLRLQLLSQSEFRLSDVMRESLDGDPLRPVLTEPHLLALDRRLKKVLRVVQHCIRRLGKEEVIISDFIKPTVGPQTTTVMTQER
;
A
#
# COMPACT_ATOMS: atom_id res chain seq x y z
N PHE A 1 4.82 3.13 -3.97
CA PHE A 1 6.24 2.97 -3.59
C PHE A 1 6.83 4.24 -2.97
N HIS A 2 6.98 5.36 -3.71
CA HIS A 2 7.60 6.59 -3.16
C HIS A 2 6.93 7.10 -1.87
N LEU A 3 5.59 7.16 -1.82
CA LEU A 3 4.87 7.56 -0.61
C LEU A 3 5.12 6.62 0.58
N ASP A 4 5.15 5.31 0.33
CA ASP A 4 5.42 4.30 1.37
C ASP A 4 6.84 4.43 1.95
N ARG A 5 7.82 4.78 1.11
CA ARG A 5 9.18 5.15 1.53
C ARG A 5 9.18 6.44 2.34
N ILE A 6 8.47 7.48 1.90
CA ILE A 6 8.38 8.77 2.61
C ILE A 6 7.70 8.61 3.98
N LEU A 7 6.68 7.77 4.08
CA LEU A 7 6.01 7.46 5.35
C LEU A 7 6.81 6.53 6.26
N ASP A 8 8.00 6.10 5.82
CA ASP A 8 8.89 5.22 6.56
C ASP A 8 8.33 3.80 6.80
N PHE A 9 7.28 3.42 6.08
CA PHE A 9 6.70 2.09 6.17
C PHE A 9 7.61 1.03 5.54
N ARG A 10 8.09 1.28 4.31
CA ARG A 10 8.97 0.38 3.54
C ARG A 10 8.38 -1.02 3.34
N ARG A 11 7.11 -1.08 2.94
CA ARG A 11 6.32 -2.31 2.77
C ARG A 11 5.78 -2.51 1.35
N VAL A 12 6.03 -1.57 0.45
CA VAL A 12 5.77 -1.72 -1.01
C VAL A 12 7.07 -2.17 -1.69
N PRO A 13 7.04 -3.17 -2.61
CA PRO A 13 8.20 -3.51 -3.44
C PRO A 13 8.75 -2.29 -4.19
N PRO A 14 10.05 -2.27 -4.55
CA PRO A 14 10.60 -1.25 -5.43
C PRO A 14 9.83 -1.18 -6.75
N VAL A 15 9.46 0.03 -7.16
CA VAL A 15 8.77 0.32 -8.42
C VAL A 15 9.44 1.49 -9.11
N ALA A 16 9.63 1.40 -10.42
CA ALA A 16 10.10 2.49 -11.26
C ALA A 16 9.28 2.57 -12.56
N GLY A 17 9.13 3.77 -13.09
CA GLY A 17 8.60 3.99 -14.43
C GLY A 17 9.60 3.60 -15.52
N ARG A 18 9.10 3.05 -16.64
CA ARG A 18 9.90 2.79 -17.84
C ARG A 18 9.08 3.00 -19.11
N LEU A 19 9.70 3.61 -20.12
CA LEU A 19 9.26 3.53 -21.50
C LEU A 19 9.69 2.17 -22.09
N VAL A 20 8.73 1.32 -22.40
CA VAL A 20 8.95 -0.02 -22.93
C VAL A 20 8.74 0.02 -24.44
N ASN A 21 9.71 -0.48 -25.20
CA ASN A 21 9.50 -0.73 -26.63
C ASN A 21 8.73 -2.04 -26.77
N VAL A 22 7.41 -1.99 -26.95
CA VAL A 22 6.58 -3.21 -26.92
C VAL A 22 6.88 -4.15 -28.09
N THR A 23 7.44 -3.64 -29.18
CA THR A 23 7.88 -4.45 -30.33
C THR A 23 9.16 -5.21 -29.99
N GLY A 24 10.21 -4.51 -29.56
CA GLY A 24 11.50 -5.12 -29.25
C GLY A 24 11.54 -5.86 -27.91
N ASP A 25 11.11 -5.20 -26.84
CA ASP A 25 11.24 -5.68 -25.45
C ASP A 25 10.18 -6.73 -25.07
N VAL A 26 9.08 -6.83 -25.82
CA VAL A 26 7.96 -7.76 -25.50
C VAL A 26 7.66 -8.71 -26.65
N LEU A 27 7.22 -8.20 -27.81
CA LEU A 27 6.77 -9.03 -28.93
C LEU A 27 7.89 -9.90 -29.52
N GLN A 28 9.07 -9.33 -29.74
CA GLN A 28 10.22 -10.05 -30.27
C GLN A 28 10.94 -10.89 -29.20
N ALA A 29 10.84 -10.50 -27.93
CA ALA A 29 11.49 -11.19 -26.82
C ALA A 29 10.69 -12.38 -26.27
N THR A 30 9.37 -12.42 -26.47
CA THR A 30 8.53 -13.49 -25.92
C THR A 30 8.68 -14.81 -26.66
N HIS A 31 8.80 -15.90 -25.90
CA HIS A 31 8.67 -17.28 -26.39
C HIS A 31 7.25 -17.85 -26.23
N ASN A 32 6.32 -17.07 -25.67
CA ASN A 32 4.94 -17.47 -25.47
C ASN A 32 4.10 -17.11 -26.70
N GLU A 33 3.62 -18.13 -27.42
CA GLU A 33 2.82 -17.96 -28.63
C GLU A 33 1.44 -17.34 -28.35
N ASP A 34 0.84 -17.59 -27.19
CA ASP A 34 -0.44 -16.97 -26.82
C ASP A 34 -0.29 -15.45 -26.63
N LEU A 35 0.82 -15.00 -26.04
CA LEU A 35 1.14 -13.58 -25.93
C LEU A 35 1.47 -12.99 -27.30
N ARG A 36 2.20 -13.71 -28.16
CA ARG A 36 2.50 -13.23 -29.52
C ARG A 36 1.23 -13.04 -30.36
N ALA A 37 0.28 -13.98 -30.25
CA ALA A 37 -0.94 -14.01 -31.04
C ALA A 37 -1.93 -12.85 -30.75
N VAL A 38 -1.74 -12.12 -29.65
CA VAL A 38 -2.62 -10.99 -29.28
C VAL A 38 -2.06 -9.62 -29.69
N PHE A 39 -0.88 -9.57 -30.32
CA PHE A 39 -0.35 -8.34 -30.91
C PHE A 39 -1.00 -8.05 -32.27
N PHE A 40 -1.24 -6.78 -32.55
CA PHE A 40 -1.78 -6.31 -33.82
C PHE A 40 -1.39 -4.85 -34.09
N THR A 41 -1.49 -4.43 -35.33
CA THR A 41 -1.31 -3.02 -35.72
C THR A 41 -2.66 -2.31 -35.75
N SER A 42 -2.79 -1.20 -35.04
CA SER A 42 -4.03 -0.41 -35.05
C SER A 42 -4.24 0.32 -36.39
N PRO A 43 -5.45 0.80 -36.69
CA PRO A 43 -5.70 1.66 -37.87
C PRO A 43 -4.86 2.95 -37.90
N ALA A 44 -4.34 3.40 -36.75
CA ALA A 44 -3.45 4.55 -36.63
C ALA A 44 -1.96 4.17 -36.78
N ASN A 45 -1.66 2.93 -37.19
CA ASN A 45 -0.31 2.39 -37.36
C ASN A 45 0.52 2.31 -36.06
N ASN A 46 -0.15 2.04 -34.93
CA ASN A 46 0.52 1.77 -33.66
C ASN A 46 0.58 0.27 -33.37
N THR A 47 1.63 -0.19 -32.70
CA THR A 47 1.73 -1.56 -32.20
C THR A 47 0.92 -1.69 -30.91
N CYS A 48 -0.06 -2.60 -30.93
CA CYS A 48 -0.98 -2.83 -29.83
C CYS A 48 -0.99 -4.29 -29.42
N PHE A 49 -1.39 -4.55 -28.18
CA PHE A 49 -1.73 -5.87 -27.71
C PHE A 49 -2.89 -5.80 -26.70
N PHE A 50 -3.63 -6.89 -26.58
CA PHE A 50 -4.71 -7.01 -25.60
C PHE A 50 -4.53 -8.31 -24.81
N ALA A 51 -5.05 -8.37 -23.59
CA ALA A 51 -5.03 -9.62 -22.84
C ALA A 51 -6.06 -10.61 -23.40
N LYS A 52 -5.81 -11.93 -23.32
CA LYS A 52 -6.90 -12.92 -23.39
C LYS A 52 -7.41 -13.11 -21.96
N CYS A 53 -8.65 -12.72 -21.69
CA CYS A 53 -9.28 -13.01 -20.40
C CYS A 53 -10.76 -13.37 -20.58
N LEU A 54 -11.30 -14.08 -19.58
CA LEU A 54 -12.60 -14.74 -19.67
C LEU A 54 -13.79 -13.79 -19.90
N TYR A 55 -13.69 -12.51 -19.52
CA TYR A 55 -14.88 -11.64 -19.45
C TYR A 55 -14.76 -10.26 -20.11
N VAL A 56 -13.59 -9.63 -20.14
CA VAL A 56 -13.49 -8.18 -20.46
C VAL A 56 -12.45 -7.85 -21.53
N CYS A 57 -11.54 -8.77 -21.86
CA CYS A 57 -10.39 -8.41 -22.69
C CYS A 57 -10.71 -8.60 -24.17
N LYS A 58 -11.22 -7.52 -24.77
CA LYS A 58 -11.45 -7.37 -26.21
C LYS A 58 -10.43 -6.41 -26.81
N THR A 59 -10.34 -6.37 -28.14
CA THR A 59 -9.51 -5.41 -28.89
C THR A 59 -9.80 -3.95 -28.53
N GLU A 60 -11.04 -3.64 -28.13
CA GLU A 60 -11.47 -2.32 -27.62
C GLU A 60 -10.72 -1.87 -26.37
N TYR A 61 -10.16 -2.79 -25.59
CA TYR A 61 -9.40 -2.54 -24.36
C TYR A 61 -7.91 -2.81 -24.54
N ALA A 62 -7.44 -2.87 -25.78
CA ALA A 62 -6.02 -3.02 -26.08
C ALA A 62 -5.22 -1.82 -25.56
N VAL A 63 -3.97 -2.10 -25.19
CA VAL A 63 -2.97 -1.06 -24.93
C VAL A 63 -2.07 -0.95 -26.15
N CYS A 64 -1.72 0.28 -26.52
CA CYS A 64 -0.98 0.59 -27.73
C CYS A 64 0.20 1.48 -27.42
N GLY A 65 1.32 1.23 -28.09
CA GLY A 65 2.44 2.19 -28.11
C GLY A 65 2.14 3.41 -28.98
N SER A 66 3.12 4.30 -29.08
CA SER A 66 3.10 5.45 -30.00
C SER A 66 4.43 5.64 -30.75
N PRO A 67 4.65 4.95 -31.88
CA PRO A 67 3.91 3.76 -32.32
C PRO A 67 4.28 2.50 -31.54
N ASP A 68 5.51 2.41 -31.01
CA ASP A 68 6.04 1.21 -30.33
C ASP A 68 6.39 1.44 -28.84
N LEU A 69 6.53 2.69 -28.41
CA LEU A 69 6.85 3.00 -27.02
C LEU A 69 5.58 3.09 -26.19
N LEU A 70 5.55 2.39 -25.05
CA LEU A 70 4.48 2.40 -24.07
C LEU A 70 5.05 2.66 -22.68
N GLU A 71 4.51 3.65 -21.98
CA GLU A 71 4.82 3.89 -20.57
C GLU A 71 4.24 2.79 -19.69
N GLY A 72 5.05 2.31 -18.74
CA GLY A 72 4.63 1.30 -17.78
C GLY A 72 5.31 1.45 -16.43
N SER A 73 4.66 0.91 -15.40
CA SER A 73 5.27 0.74 -14.08
C SER A 73 5.90 -0.65 -13.99
N LEU A 74 7.17 -0.71 -13.59
CA LEU A 74 7.89 -1.95 -13.34
C LEU A 74 8.07 -2.16 -11.85
N SER A 75 7.39 -3.16 -11.31
CA SER A 75 7.53 -3.57 -9.91
C SER A 75 8.48 -4.76 -9.79
N ALA A 76 9.44 -4.67 -8.87
CA ALA A 76 10.36 -5.77 -8.62
C ALA A 76 9.60 -7.00 -8.10
N TYR A 77 9.92 -8.17 -8.66
CA TYR A 77 9.34 -9.42 -8.20
C TYR A 77 9.68 -9.69 -6.74
N LEU A 78 8.69 -10.15 -5.99
CA LEU A 78 8.94 -10.78 -4.69
C LEU A 78 9.64 -12.13 -4.87
N PRO A 79 10.34 -12.64 -3.85
CA PRO A 79 10.89 -13.98 -3.91
C PRO A 79 9.81 -15.02 -4.24
N GLY A 80 10.20 -16.08 -4.97
CA GLY A 80 9.29 -17.17 -5.31
C GLY A 80 8.63 -17.78 -4.08
N LEU A 81 7.39 -18.27 -4.23
CA LEU A 81 6.60 -18.80 -3.12
C LEU A 81 7.23 -20.03 -2.45
N SER A 82 8.11 -20.76 -3.15
CA SER A 82 8.89 -21.86 -2.57
C SER A 82 9.96 -21.40 -1.56
N ILE A 83 10.47 -20.17 -1.72
CA ILE A 83 11.52 -19.60 -0.87
C ILE A 83 10.91 -18.73 0.23
N ALA A 84 9.92 -17.91 -0.12
CA ALA A 84 9.22 -17.05 0.81
C ALA A 84 7.70 -17.22 0.61
N PRO A 85 7.09 -18.24 1.24
CA PRO A 85 5.67 -18.44 1.17
C PRO A 85 4.93 -17.22 1.74
N ARG A 86 3.80 -16.90 1.11
CA ARG A 86 2.95 -15.78 1.49
C ARG A 86 1.55 -16.26 1.77
N LEU A 87 0.88 -15.57 2.69
CA LEU A 87 -0.52 -15.79 3.01
C LEU A 87 -1.30 -14.52 2.66
N SER A 88 -2.34 -14.68 1.83
CA SER A 88 -3.32 -13.63 1.54
C SER A 88 -4.48 -13.76 2.52
N ILE A 89 -4.79 -12.67 3.22
CA ILE A 89 -5.80 -12.64 4.29
C ILE A 89 -6.83 -11.57 3.94
N PRO A 90 -8.14 -11.86 4.04
CA PRO A 90 -9.18 -10.85 3.85
C PRO A 90 -9.02 -9.69 4.83
N ASN A 91 -9.18 -8.47 4.32
CA ASN A 91 -9.21 -7.27 5.15
C ASN A 91 -10.56 -7.20 5.90
N PRO A 92 -10.61 -7.06 7.23
CA PRO A 92 -11.86 -6.91 7.96
C PRO A 92 -12.69 -5.69 7.50
N TRP A 93 -12.03 -4.67 6.95
CA TRP A 93 -12.69 -3.50 6.35
C TRP A 93 -12.80 -3.61 4.82
N THR A 94 -12.84 -4.82 4.26
CA THR A 94 -13.14 -5.03 2.84
C THR A 94 -14.54 -4.54 2.51
N ARG A 95 -14.74 -4.03 1.28
CA ARG A 95 -16.06 -3.62 0.78
C ARG A 95 -16.88 -4.83 0.30
N SER A 96 -18.17 -4.62 0.05
CA SER A 96 -19.08 -5.64 -0.48
C SER A 96 -18.82 -5.98 -1.95
N TYR A 97 -18.27 -5.05 -2.73
CA TYR A 97 -18.17 -5.16 -4.19
C TYR A 97 -19.52 -5.38 -4.89
N THR A 98 -20.60 -4.96 -4.24
CA THR A 98 -21.95 -4.94 -4.78
C THR A 98 -22.52 -3.53 -4.69
N PHE A 99 -23.49 -3.20 -5.55
CA PHE A 99 -24.09 -1.86 -5.58
C PHE A 99 -25.05 -1.58 -4.41
N THR A 100 -25.57 -2.63 -3.77
CA THR A 100 -26.68 -2.53 -2.82
C THR A 100 -26.30 -2.91 -1.39
N GLU A 101 -25.35 -3.83 -1.21
CA GLU A 101 -25.03 -4.33 0.12
C GLU A 101 -24.00 -3.44 0.80
N ARG A 102 -24.20 -3.24 2.10
CA ARG A 102 -23.25 -2.60 2.99
C ARG A 102 -22.61 -3.63 3.89
N GLN A 103 -21.32 -3.45 4.16
CA GLN A 103 -20.58 -4.29 5.09
C GLN A 103 -20.86 -3.91 6.53
N GLU A 104 -20.67 -4.83 7.46
CA GLU A 104 -20.96 -4.59 8.88
C GLU A 104 -20.20 -3.37 9.41
N TRP A 105 -18.92 -3.21 9.04
CA TRP A 105 -18.11 -2.06 9.44
C TRP A 105 -18.61 -0.72 8.91
N GLU A 106 -19.42 -0.70 7.85
CA GLU A 106 -19.99 0.55 7.27
C GLU A 106 -21.20 1.05 8.07
N VAL A 107 -21.86 0.17 8.82
CA VAL A 107 -23.11 0.49 9.54
C VAL A 107 -22.99 0.36 11.06
N ASN A 108 -22.04 -0.42 11.55
CA ASN A 108 -21.81 -0.67 12.98
C ASN A 108 -20.65 0.20 13.52
N PRO A 109 -20.92 1.21 14.36
CA PRO A 109 -19.86 2.05 14.93
C PRO A 109 -18.95 1.32 15.93
N PHE A 110 -19.38 0.17 16.46
CA PHE A 110 -18.64 -0.66 17.42
C PHE A 110 -17.94 -1.86 16.74
N TYR A 111 -17.89 -1.90 15.41
CA TYR A 111 -17.31 -3.02 14.67
C TYR A 111 -15.87 -3.36 15.12
N CYS A 112 -15.04 -2.35 15.35
CA CYS A 112 -13.66 -2.60 15.79
C CYS A 112 -13.57 -3.21 17.21
N ASP A 113 -14.56 -3.03 18.07
CA ASP A 113 -14.52 -3.62 19.41
C ASP A 113 -14.58 -5.15 19.36
N SER A 114 -15.35 -5.70 18.41
CA SER A 114 -15.35 -7.13 18.10
C SER A 114 -14.04 -7.59 17.45
N ILE A 115 -13.48 -6.78 16.54
CA ILE A 115 -12.19 -7.06 15.90
C ILE A 115 -11.07 -7.14 16.93
N LYS A 116 -11.03 -6.22 17.90
CA LYS A 116 -10.04 -6.22 18.99
C LYS A 116 -10.09 -7.48 19.86
N GLN A 117 -11.18 -8.25 19.83
CA GLN A 117 -11.32 -9.51 20.56
C GLN A 117 -11.01 -10.74 19.68
N THR A 118 -10.88 -10.57 18.38
CA THR A 118 -10.76 -11.66 17.40
C THR A 118 -9.29 -11.90 17.05
N HIS A 119 -8.82 -13.15 17.12
CA HIS A 119 -7.50 -13.54 16.61
C HIS A 119 -7.43 -13.41 15.08
N PRO A 120 -6.33 -12.91 14.46
CA PRO A 120 -5.06 -12.48 15.05
C PRO A 120 -5.00 -10.97 15.39
N TYR A 121 -6.14 -10.28 15.46
CA TYR A 121 -6.20 -8.83 15.69
C TYR A 121 -6.16 -8.43 17.17
N SER A 122 -6.48 -9.38 18.05
CA SER A 122 -6.52 -9.19 19.51
C SER A 122 -5.15 -9.15 20.19
N SER A 123 -4.08 -9.52 19.47
CA SER A 123 -2.72 -9.51 20.01
C SER A 123 -1.70 -9.10 18.94
N GLY A 124 -0.50 -8.72 19.39
CA GLY A 124 0.60 -8.35 18.51
C GLY A 124 0.36 -7.05 17.73
N ASN A 125 1.03 -6.93 16.59
CA ASN A 125 1.03 -5.71 15.77
C ASN A 125 0.01 -5.71 14.62
N ARG A 126 -0.80 -6.76 14.46
CA ARG A 126 -1.65 -6.95 13.28
C ARG A 126 -2.61 -5.80 13.04
N LEU A 127 -3.39 -5.44 14.06
CA LEU A 127 -4.38 -4.37 13.96
C LEU A 127 -3.71 -3.01 13.72
N LEU A 128 -2.58 -2.73 14.38
CA LEU A 128 -1.80 -1.51 14.15
C LEU A 128 -1.24 -1.45 12.72
N ASN A 129 -0.80 -2.58 12.15
CA ASN A 129 -0.35 -2.64 10.77
C ASN A 129 -1.49 -2.41 9.77
N ILE A 130 -2.71 -2.89 10.07
CA ILE A 130 -3.90 -2.57 9.26
C ILE A 130 -4.20 -1.07 9.30
N ILE A 131 -4.03 -0.44 10.47
CA ILE A 131 -4.24 1.01 10.60
C ILE A 131 -3.18 1.80 9.81
N ASP A 132 -1.90 1.44 9.88
CA ASP A 132 -0.85 2.00 9.00
C ASP A 132 -1.24 1.89 7.52
N MET A 133 -1.69 0.70 7.09
CA MET A 133 -2.11 0.43 5.71
C MET A 133 -3.35 1.26 5.33
N SER A 134 -4.33 1.43 6.23
CA SER A 134 -5.51 2.27 5.98
C SER A 134 -5.18 3.75 5.86
N ILE A 135 -4.19 4.24 6.62
CA ILE A 135 -3.68 5.61 6.49
C ILE A 135 -3.01 5.77 5.13
N PHE A 136 -2.17 4.80 4.73
CA PHE A 136 -1.56 4.77 3.41
C PHE A 136 -2.61 4.79 2.29
N ASP A 137 -3.59 3.89 2.36
CA ASP A 137 -4.68 3.77 1.38
C ASP A 137 -5.54 5.03 1.34
N PHE A 138 -5.80 5.69 2.48
CA PHE A 138 -6.55 6.95 2.50
C PHE A 138 -5.78 8.09 1.83
N LEU A 139 -4.47 8.20 2.08
CA LEU A 139 -3.61 9.20 1.44
C LEU A 139 -3.60 9.02 -0.08
N THR A 140 -3.49 7.78 -0.58
CA THR A 140 -3.54 7.50 -2.02
C THR A 140 -4.97 7.53 -2.57
N GLY A 141 -6.00 7.35 -1.73
CA GLY A 141 -7.39 7.19 -2.16
C GLY A 141 -7.70 5.81 -2.73
N ASN A 142 -7.01 4.76 -2.25
CA ASN A 142 -7.23 3.38 -2.66
C ASN A 142 -8.39 2.76 -1.88
N MET A 143 -9.47 2.41 -2.57
CA MET A 143 -10.67 1.79 -1.97
C MET A 143 -10.70 0.27 -2.12
N ASP A 144 -9.69 -0.32 -2.78
CA ASP A 144 -9.72 -1.70 -3.30
C ASP A 144 -8.92 -2.69 -2.43
N ARG A 145 -8.62 -2.32 -1.18
CA ARG A 145 -7.89 -3.17 -0.24
C ARG A 145 -8.77 -4.30 0.29
N HIS A 146 -9.15 -5.26 -0.55
CA HIS A 146 -9.94 -6.43 -0.11
C HIS A 146 -9.12 -7.43 0.68
N HIS A 147 -7.83 -7.56 0.40
CA HIS A 147 -6.92 -8.49 1.06
C HIS A 147 -5.60 -7.78 1.37
N TYR A 148 -4.84 -8.36 2.28
CA TYR A 148 -3.45 -8.02 2.50
C TYR A 148 -2.60 -9.30 2.53
N GLU A 149 -1.33 -9.18 2.17
CA GLU A 149 -0.40 -10.30 2.20
C GLU A 149 0.62 -10.17 3.32
N ILE A 150 1.09 -11.32 3.82
CA ILE A 150 2.25 -11.42 4.72
C ILE A 150 3.19 -12.53 4.28
N PHE A 151 4.46 -12.41 4.64
CA PHE A 151 5.37 -13.56 4.61
C PHE A 151 5.08 -14.47 5.80
N THR A 152 4.81 -15.75 5.54
CA THR A 152 4.47 -16.73 6.59
C THR A 152 5.60 -16.92 7.59
N LYS A 153 6.86 -16.76 7.14
CA LYS A 153 8.08 -16.89 7.96
C LYS A 153 8.08 -16.00 9.20
N PHE A 154 7.45 -14.83 9.14
CA PHE A 154 7.41 -13.89 10.27
C PHE A 154 6.19 -14.07 11.19
N GLY A 155 5.33 -15.05 10.89
CA GLY A 155 4.16 -15.36 11.70
C GLY A 155 3.24 -14.16 11.92
N GLU A 156 2.64 -14.09 13.10
CA GLU A 156 1.62 -13.09 13.46
C GLU A 156 2.19 -11.68 13.58
N GLU A 157 3.44 -11.55 14.04
CA GLU A 157 4.19 -10.30 14.16
C GLU A 157 4.75 -9.78 12.82
N GLY A 158 4.54 -10.53 11.74
CA GLY A 158 4.90 -10.10 10.39
C GLY A 158 4.21 -8.80 9.98
N PHE A 159 4.94 -7.95 9.25
CA PHE A 159 4.37 -6.75 8.64
C PHE A 159 3.50 -7.10 7.43
N LEU A 160 2.56 -6.21 7.10
CA LEU A 160 1.72 -6.33 5.91
C LEU A 160 2.46 -5.86 4.67
N LEU A 161 2.38 -6.61 3.58
CA LEU A 161 2.83 -6.17 2.27
C LEU A 161 1.79 -5.21 1.69
N HIS A 162 2.22 -4.00 1.35
CA HIS A 162 1.36 -2.98 0.73
C HIS A 162 1.36 -3.19 -0.80
N LEU A 163 0.80 -4.31 -1.28
CA LEU A 163 0.74 -4.66 -2.71
C LEU A 163 -0.42 -3.95 -3.42
N ASP A 164 -0.63 -4.18 -4.72
CA ASP A 164 -1.85 -3.82 -5.47
C ASP A 164 -2.37 -2.39 -5.26
N ASN A 165 -1.52 -1.41 -5.59
CA ASN A 165 -1.82 0.02 -5.39
C ASN A 165 -2.32 0.72 -6.67
N ALA A 166 -2.61 -0.04 -7.73
CA ALA A 166 -2.95 0.50 -9.05
C ALA A 166 -4.29 1.28 -9.07
N ARG A 167 -5.19 1.03 -8.12
CA ARG A 167 -6.45 1.78 -7.96
C ARG A 167 -6.31 3.02 -7.05
N GLY A 168 -5.09 3.37 -6.64
CA GLY A 168 -4.80 4.65 -5.98
C GLY A 168 -4.80 5.82 -6.96
N PHE A 169 -4.83 7.05 -6.41
CA PHE A 169 -4.73 8.30 -7.16
C PHE A 169 -5.77 8.50 -8.28
N GLY A 170 -6.96 7.89 -8.18
CA GLY A 170 -8.02 8.06 -9.19
C GLY A 170 -8.78 9.40 -9.13
N LYS A 171 -8.82 10.05 -7.95
CA LYS A 171 -9.54 11.34 -7.76
C LYS A 171 -8.74 12.26 -6.85
N SER A 172 -8.36 13.44 -7.32
CA SER A 172 -7.64 14.47 -6.54
C SER A 172 -8.57 15.37 -5.73
N SER A 173 -9.83 15.49 -6.15
CA SER A 173 -10.85 16.38 -5.55
C SER A 173 -11.79 15.68 -4.56
N HIS A 174 -11.71 14.35 -4.43
CA HIS A 174 -12.51 13.56 -3.49
C HIS A 174 -11.62 12.89 -2.44
N ASP A 175 -12.10 12.84 -1.19
CA ASP A 175 -11.42 12.13 -0.10
C ASP A 175 -12.42 11.16 0.54
N GLU A 176 -12.21 9.87 0.31
CA GLU A 176 -13.10 8.82 0.82
C GLU A 176 -12.80 8.53 2.29
N MET A 177 -13.52 9.22 3.19
CA MET A 177 -13.30 9.11 4.65
C MET A 177 -13.52 7.70 5.18
N SER A 178 -14.33 6.88 4.50
CA SER A 178 -14.58 5.50 4.94
C SER A 178 -13.31 4.63 4.90
N ILE A 179 -12.26 5.01 4.14
CA ILE A 179 -10.98 4.29 4.15
C ILE A 179 -10.31 4.39 5.53
N LEU A 180 -10.53 5.48 6.27
CA LEU A 180 -10.03 5.66 7.64
C LEU A 180 -10.92 4.98 8.69
N ALA A 181 -11.90 4.16 8.31
CA ALA A 181 -12.73 3.42 9.25
C ALA A 181 -11.91 2.67 10.31
N PRO A 182 -10.84 1.90 9.98
CA PRO A 182 -10.00 1.25 10.99
C PRO A 182 -9.44 2.24 12.02
N LEU A 183 -8.86 3.36 11.57
CA LEU A 183 -8.33 4.38 12.48
C LEU A 183 -9.41 5.01 13.35
N SER A 184 -10.54 5.40 12.75
CA SER A 184 -11.61 6.11 13.45
C SER A 184 -12.43 5.25 14.42
N GLN A 185 -12.56 3.95 14.13
CA GLN A 185 -13.30 3.00 14.96
C GLN A 185 -12.40 2.43 16.06
N CYS A 186 -11.19 1.99 15.70
CA CYS A 186 -10.29 1.37 16.67
C CYS A 186 -9.62 2.38 17.59
N CYS A 187 -9.44 3.63 17.11
CA CYS A 187 -8.79 4.72 17.83
C CYS A 187 -7.44 4.34 18.46
N ILE A 188 -6.62 3.58 17.74
CA ILE A 188 -5.23 3.31 18.10
C ILE A 188 -4.32 3.67 16.93
N VAL A 189 -3.10 4.11 17.21
CA VAL A 189 -2.10 4.43 16.18
C VAL A 189 -0.70 4.20 16.75
N LYS A 190 0.23 3.74 15.91
CA LYS A 190 1.64 3.63 16.30
C LYS A 190 2.24 5.00 16.57
N ARG A 191 3.09 5.08 17.58
CA ARG A 191 3.83 6.29 17.92
C ARG A 191 4.75 6.71 16.77
N SER A 192 5.48 5.77 16.17
CA SER A 192 6.36 6.07 15.03
C SER A 192 5.59 6.67 13.85
N THR A 193 4.45 6.06 13.48
CA THR A 193 3.55 6.55 12.42
C THR A 193 3.04 7.95 12.72
N LEU A 194 2.52 8.21 13.93
CA LEU A 194 2.00 9.53 14.29
C LEU A 194 3.09 10.61 14.23
N LEU A 195 4.29 10.34 14.76
CA LEU A 195 5.41 11.27 14.69
C LEU A 195 5.81 11.59 13.25
N ARG A 196 5.85 10.58 12.38
CA ARG A 196 6.16 10.76 10.96
C ARG A 196 5.10 11.61 10.25
N LEU A 197 3.82 11.36 10.51
CA LEU A 197 2.71 12.15 9.96
C LEU A 197 2.73 13.60 10.44
N GLN A 198 3.06 13.84 11.71
CA GLN A 198 3.21 15.18 12.28
C GLN A 198 4.38 15.93 11.62
N LEU A 199 5.54 15.28 11.47
CA LEU A 199 6.68 15.85 10.76
C LEU A 199 6.30 16.28 9.34
N LEU A 200 5.67 15.38 8.58
CA LEU A 200 5.27 15.63 7.19
C LEU A 200 4.15 16.67 7.03
N SER A 201 3.56 17.12 8.14
CA SER A 201 2.56 18.20 8.16
C SER A 201 3.16 19.59 8.39
N GLN A 202 4.44 19.66 8.76
CA GLN A 202 5.17 20.91 8.98
C GLN A 202 5.51 21.57 7.64
N SER A 203 5.69 22.89 7.63
CA SER A 203 6.03 23.67 6.43
C SER A 203 7.33 23.22 5.78
N GLU A 204 8.32 22.89 6.60
CA GLU A 204 9.68 22.54 6.20
C GLU A 204 9.78 21.14 5.58
N PHE A 205 8.81 20.27 5.88
CA PHE A 205 8.78 18.87 5.45
C PHE A 205 7.45 18.49 4.81
N ARG A 206 6.76 19.46 4.21
CA ARG A 206 5.42 19.28 3.65
C ARG A 206 5.37 18.05 2.75
N LEU A 207 4.41 17.17 3.01
CA LEU A 207 4.29 15.88 2.33
C LEU A 207 4.28 16.00 0.80
N SER A 208 3.54 16.95 0.25
CA SER A 208 3.49 17.19 -1.20
C SER A 208 4.86 17.56 -1.79
N ASP A 209 5.65 18.38 -1.10
CA ASP A 209 6.97 18.83 -1.57
C ASP A 209 7.99 17.68 -1.53
N VAL A 210 8.02 16.92 -0.43
CA VAL A 210 8.87 15.72 -0.30
C VAL A 210 8.47 14.64 -1.31
N MET A 211 7.16 14.51 -1.59
CA MET A 211 6.67 13.58 -2.62
C MET A 211 7.10 14.03 -4.01
N ARG A 212 6.99 15.33 -4.33
CA ARG A 212 7.42 15.90 -5.61
C ARG A 212 8.90 15.63 -5.85
N GLU A 213 9.75 15.93 -4.86
CA GLU A 213 11.20 15.69 -4.94
C GLU A 213 11.52 14.20 -5.12
N SER A 214 10.88 13.32 -4.34
CA SER A 214 11.08 11.88 -4.45
C SER A 214 10.68 11.32 -5.81
N LEU A 215 9.63 11.86 -6.44
CA LEU A 215 9.15 11.45 -7.76
C LEU A 215 9.97 12.03 -8.92
N ASP A 216 10.70 13.13 -8.70
CA ASP A 216 11.54 13.75 -9.75
C ASP A 216 12.69 12.85 -10.19
N GLY A 217 13.05 11.85 -9.37
CA GLY A 217 14.02 10.81 -9.72
C GLY A 217 13.47 9.69 -10.60
N ASP A 218 12.16 9.63 -10.87
CA ASP A 218 11.58 8.59 -11.73
C ASP A 218 11.70 8.97 -13.23
N PRO A 219 12.07 8.02 -14.11
CA PRO A 219 12.18 8.28 -15.55
C PRO A 219 10.89 8.76 -16.22
N LEU A 220 9.71 8.42 -15.67
CA LEU A 220 8.40 8.83 -16.19
C LEU A 220 7.85 10.09 -15.50
N ARG A 221 8.74 10.96 -14.99
CA ARG A 221 8.32 12.25 -14.44
C ARG A 221 7.62 13.12 -15.50
N PRO A 222 6.55 13.86 -15.15
CA PRO A 222 5.90 13.86 -13.83
C PRO A 222 5.00 12.64 -13.61
N VAL A 223 5.21 11.90 -12.52
CA VAL A 223 4.42 10.69 -12.17
C VAL A 223 3.04 11.05 -11.59
N LEU A 224 2.97 12.09 -10.76
CA LEU A 224 1.72 12.61 -10.20
C LEU A 224 1.52 14.06 -10.62
N THR A 225 0.27 14.43 -10.90
CA THR A 225 -0.10 15.82 -11.18
C THR A 225 -0.19 16.64 -9.89
N GLU A 226 -0.01 17.96 -10.01
CA GLU A 226 -0.09 18.90 -8.87
C GLU A 226 -1.38 18.77 -8.03
N PRO A 227 -2.59 18.59 -8.61
CA PRO A 227 -3.79 18.34 -7.82
C PRO A 227 -3.69 17.13 -6.87
N HIS A 228 -3.01 16.06 -7.28
CA HIS A 228 -2.81 14.89 -6.44
C HIS A 228 -1.78 15.14 -5.34
N LEU A 229 -0.71 15.89 -5.62
CA LEU A 229 0.26 16.29 -4.61
C LEU A 229 -0.42 17.14 -3.52
N LEU A 230 -1.20 18.15 -3.89
CA LEU A 230 -1.94 18.98 -2.93
C LEU A 230 -3.02 18.20 -2.17
N ALA A 231 -3.62 17.18 -2.80
CA ALA A 231 -4.57 16.29 -2.14
C ALA A 231 -3.92 15.49 -1.00
N LEU A 232 -2.63 15.10 -1.13
CA LEU A 232 -1.91 14.41 -0.05
C LEU A 232 -1.85 15.26 1.22
N ASP A 233 -1.54 16.55 1.12
CA ASP A 233 -1.49 17.45 2.29
C ASP A 233 -2.87 17.60 2.94
N ARG A 234 -3.92 17.76 2.12
CA ARG A 234 -5.31 17.87 2.60
C ARG A 234 -5.73 16.59 3.33
N ARG A 235 -5.41 15.42 2.78
CA ARG A 235 -5.69 14.11 3.38
C ARG A 235 -4.88 13.90 4.65
N LEU A 236 -3.59 14.24 4.66
CA LEU A 236 -2.74 14.17 5.86
C LEU A 236 -3.34 14.97 7.04
N LYS A 237 -3.80 16.19 6.77
CA LYS A 237 -4.51 16.99 7.79
C LYS A 237 -5.77 16.29 8.31
N LYS A 238 -6.51 15.58 7.46
CA LYS A 238 -7.69 14.79 7.88
C LYS A 238 -7.30 13.60 8.76
N VAL A 239 -6.24 12.87 8.42
CA VAL A 239 -5.69 11.78 9.26
C VAL A 239 -5.36 12.30 10.66
N LEU A 240 -4.60 13.40 10.75
CA LEU A 240 -4.23 14.00 12.03
C LEU A 240 -5.44 14.47 12.85
N ARG A 241 -6.49 14.99 12.19
CA ARG A 241 -7.76 15.34 12.88
C ARG A 241 -8.48 14.12 13.44
N VAL A 242 -8.49 12.99 12.73
CA VAL A 242 -9.08 11.74 13.24
C VAL A 242 -8.31 11.27 14.48
N VAL A 243 -6.98 11.27 14.44
CA VAL A 243 -6.16 10.94 15.63
C VAL A 243 -6.46 11.89 16.79
N GLN A 244 -6.53 13.21 16.53
CA GLN A 244 -6.83 14.20 17.55
C GLN A 244 -8.22 14.00 18.17
N HIS A 245 -9.21 13.58 17.37
CA HIS A 245 -10.55 13.25 17.84
C HIS A 245 -10.51 12.01 18.75
N CYS A 246 -9.79 10.95 18.38
CA CYS A 246 -9.58 9.78 19.21
C CYS A 246 -8.91 10.14 20.55
N ILE A 247 -7.85 10.96 20.53
CA ILE A 247 -7.14 11.40 21.76
C ILE A 247 -8.08 12.18 22.69
N ARG A 248 -8.95 13.05 22.16
CA ARG A 248 -9.93 13.79 22.98
C ARG A 248 -10.97 12.87 23.62
N ARG A 249 -11.30 11.76 22.97
CA ARG A 249 -12.32 10.81 23.45
C ARG A 249 -11.79 9.80 24.46
N LEU A 250 -10.62 9.22 24.19
CA LEU A 250 -10.10 8.08 24.95
C LEU A 250 -8.84 8.41 25.78
N GLY A 251 -8.24 9.58 25.57
CA GLY A 251 -6.96 9.93 26.19
C GLY A 251 -5.76 9.53 25.32
N LYS A 252 -4.62 10.15 25.59
CA LYS A 252 -3.40 9.97 24.78
C LYS A 252 -2.79 8.58 24.93
N GLU A 253 -2.84 8.03 26.15
CA GLU A 253 -2.20 6.76 26.51
C GLU A 253 -2.90 5.57 25.84
N GLU A 254 -4.23 5.61 25.74
CA GLU A 254 -5.02 4.58 25.06
C GLU A 254 -4.88 4.61 23.54
N VAL A 255 -4.67 5.79 22.96
CA VAL A 255 -4.65 5.97 21.50
C VAL A 255 -3.26 5.76 20.90
N ILE A 256 -2.20 6.20 21.58
CA ILE A 256 -0.84 6.17 21.02
C ILE A 256 -0.09 4.96 21.57
N ILE A 257 0.04 3.92 20.75
CA ILE A 257 0.73 2.69 21.12
C ILE A 257 2.21 2.81 20.80
N SER A 258 3.07 2.56 21.79
CA SER A 258 4.52 2.61 21.63
C SER A 258 5.02 1.36 20.91
N ASP A 259 5.63 1.55 19.75
CA ASP A 259 6.16 0.50 18.88
C ASP A 259 7.70 0.54 18.76
N PHE A 260 8.36 1.43 19.50
CA PHE A 260 9.82 1.41 19.64
C PHE A 260 10.23 0.21 20.51
N ILE A 261 10.99 -0.71 19.93
CA ILE A 261 11.59 -1.83 20.66
C ILE A 261 12.53 -1.23 21.71
N LYS A 262 12.35 -1.59 23.00
CA LYS A 262 13.39 -1.35 24.01
C LYS A 262 14.63 -2.13 23.58
N PRO A 263 15.83 -1.52 23.49
CA PRO A 263 17.03 -2.26 23.14
C PRO A 263 17.16 -3.46 24.08
N THR A 264 17.07 -4.66 23.53
CA THR A 264 17.39 -5.88 24.27
C THR A 264 18.84 -5.75 24.71
N VAL A 265 19.06 -5.83 26.02
CA VAL A 265 20.39 -5.91 26.63
C VAL A 265 21.19 -6.97 25.86
N GLY A 266 22.41 -6.62 25.46
CA GLY A 266 23.26 -7.43 24.59
C GLY A 266 23.44 -8.87 25.09
N PRO A 267 23.84 -9.79 24.20
CA PRO A 267 23.98 -11.21 24.53
C PRO A 267 24.88 -11.37 25.76
N GLN A 268 24.33 -11.97 26.82
CA GLN A 268 25.13 -12.41 27.96
C GLN A 268 26.14 -13.42 27.43
N THR A 269 27.41 -13.02 27.40
CA THR A 269 28.54 -13.92 27.22
C THR A 269 28.49 -14.97 28.33
N THR A 270 28.07 -16.18 27.98
CA THR A 270 28.27 -17.38 28.79
C THR A 270 29.77 -17.65 28.86
N THR A 271 30.41 -17.18 29.92
CA THR A 271 31.73 -17.65 30.34
C THR A 271 31.64 -19.15 30.62
N VAL A 272 32.19 -19.95 29.71
CA VAL A 272 32.43 -21.38 29.93
C VAL A 272 33.54 -21.48 30.99
N MET A 273 33.17 -21.88 32.20
CA MET A 273 34.13 -22.34 33.20
C MET A 273 34.68 -23.69 32.75
N THR A 274 35.93 -23.72 32.30
CA THR A 274 36.74 -24.93 32.26
C THR A 274 37.04 -25.37 33.69
N GLN A 275 36.50 -26.51 34.11
CA GLN A 275 36.91 -27.21 35.32
C GLN A 275 37.88 -28.33 34.93
N GLU A 276 39.10 -28.22 35.43
CA GLU A 276 40.13 -29.26 35.41
C GLU A 276 39.68 -30.49 36.20
N ARG A 277 39.80 -31.68 35.59
CA ARG A 277 40.35 -32.90 36.21
C ARG A 277 40.58 -33.99 35.17
#